data_AF-A0A951NUY1-F1
#
_entry.id   AF-A0A951NUY1-F1
#
_cell.length_a   1.000
_cell.length_b   1.000
_cell.length_c   1.000
_cell.angle_alpha   90.00
_cell.angle_beta   90.00
_cell.angle_gamma   90.00
#
_symmetry.space_group_name_H-M   'P 1'
#
loop_
_entity.id
_entity.type
_entity.pdbx_description
1 polymer ?
#
loop_
_entity_poly.entity_id
_entity_poly.type
_entity_poly.pdbx_seq_one_letter_code
_entity_poly.pdbx_strand_id
1 'polypeptide(L)'
;MERYWPQEQVYLFAQLSLFPEKLAGEALGEEAFKRYVPASPRGDFDLMATLHQYERAGYFKFETTLSNQYTDRVRKLALMADRADLLGPAAMHAAAGHNGLSSEVALKVAATAPLTTAEVETLPNEAKRYLLFTLTDINRQKFTDELTAYLEKYSEDKLTTGRETRPENFASQQMKLWRAAVQDYPQHGYRPIIKSSVVPGATFWELILAHQLVTGDVWLVGMGYDDSVGSIAAGLSYRHAGTIAFAELEIKAKPVQQLVAAQARSVKPAIAALDDESEHEEYKGVAVDSDNRISYRGTPIPFTFQEQQVMFVFLDNPERLLTKDAFTNNPDVFTREHYPDKDATLRKLIWAVHTKLKRVIGKDCIENVPREGWRLEIK
;
A
#
# COMPACT_ATOMS: atom_id res chain seq x y z
N MET A 1 23.73 10.25 12.04
CA MET A 1 23.18 9.73 10.78
C MET A 1 21.68 9.88 10.85
N GLU A 2 21.05 10.41 9.80
CA GLU A 2 19.62 10.69 9.76
C GLU A 2 18.82 9.40 9.61
N ARG A 3 17.62 9.35 10.20
CA ARG A 3 16.78 8.15 10.20
C ARG A 3 15.79 8.17 9.04
N TYR A 4 15.40 6.98 8.58
CA TYR A 4 14.24 6.84 7.70
C TYR A 4 12.99 7.46 8.33
N TRP A 5 12.22 8.18 7.52
CA TRP A 5 10.91 8.69 7.92
C TRP A 5 9.88 7.54 7.89
N PRO A 6 8.81 7.63 8.70
CA PRO A 6 7.64 6.78 8.53
C PRO A 6 7.06 6.91 7.11
N GLN A 7 6.60 5.80 6.52
CA GLN A 7 6.06 5.79 5.15
C GLN A 7 4.83 6.71 5.02
N GLU A 8 4.03 6.83 6.08
CA GLU A 8 2.87 7.73 6.14
C GLU A 8 3.29 9.20 6.01
N GLN A 9 4.42 9.57 6.63
CA GLN A 9 4.97 10.92 6.53
C GLN A 9 5.53 11.18 5.13
N VAL A 10 6.28 10.24 4.55
CA VAL A 10 6.80 10.37 3.18
C VAL A 10 5.64 10.51 2.20
N TYR A 11 4.59 9.71 2.37
CA TYR A 11 3.38 9.76 1.55
C TYR A 11 2.64 11.09 1.69
N LEU A 12 2.44 11.60 2.91
CA LEU A 12 1.82 12.92 3.14
C LEU A 12 2.62 14.05 2.48
N PHE A 13 3.94 14.06 2.65
CA PHE A 13 4.82 15.07 2.07
C PHE A 13 4.77 15.04 0.54
N ALA A 14 4.76 13.84 -0.05
CA ALA A 14 4.59 13.67 -1.48
C ALA A 14 3.22 14.15 -1.97
N GLN A 15 2.16 13.80 -1.25
CA GLN A 15 0.80 14.20 -1.59
C GLN A 15 0.65 15.72 -1.60
N LEU A 16 1.13 16.42 -0.57
CA LEU A 16 1.02 17.87 -0.47
C LEU A 16 2.02 18.63 -1.36
N SER A 17 3.14 18.01 -1.74
CA SER A 17 4.10 18.60 -2.69
C SER A 17 3.71 18.41 -4.15
N LEU A 18 3.14 17.27 -4.52
CA LEU A 18 2.86 16.92 -5.92
C LEU A 18 1.40 17.12 -6.30
N PHE A 19 0.48 16.79 -5.39
CA PHE A 19 -0.97 16.78 -5.63
C PHE A 19 -1.75 17.48 -4.49
N PRO A 20 -1.41 18.74 -4.13
CA PRO A 20 -2.05 19.43 -3.02
C PRO A 20 -3.56 19.51 -3.17
N GLU A 21 -4.08 19.58 -4.39
CA GLU A 21 -5.51 19.64 -4.72
C GLU A 21 -6.32 18.43 -4.24
N LYS A 22 -5.66 17.30 -3.96
CA LYS A 22 -6.33 16.10 -3.41
C LYS A 22 -6.59 16.19 -1.91
N LEU A 23 -6.06 17.20 -1.21
CA LEU A 23 -6.24 17.40 0.23
C LEU A 23 -6.61 18.84 0.61
N ALA A 24 -6.19 19.83 -0.20
CA ALA A 24 -6.52 21.25 0.02
C ALA A 24 -8.01 21.49 -0.06
N GLY A 25 -8.56 22.15 0.96
CA GLY A 25 -9.97 22.55 0.98
C GLY A 25 -10.96 21.41 1.16
N GLU A 26 -10.50 20.15 1.22
CA GLU A 26 -11.37 19.01 1.49
C GLU A 26 -11.53 18.81 3.00
N ALA A 27 -12.78 18.66 3.44
CA ALA A 27 -13.10 18.41 4.84
C ALA A 27 -12.98 16.91 5.15
N LEU A 28 -11.86 16.52 5.75
CA LEU A 28 -11.48 15.13 5.97
C LEU A 28 -11.66 14.72 7.43
N GLY A 29 -12.27 13.56 7.65
CA GLY A 29 -12.40 12.97 8.99
C GLY A 29 -11.12 12.26 9.45
N GLU A 30 -11.09 11.88 10.73
CA GLU A 30 -9.95 11.20 11.37
C GLU A 30 -9.47 9.95 10.60
N GLU A 31 -10.40 9.11 10.13
CA GLU A 31 -10.09 7.89 9.38
C GLU A 31 -9.32 8.15 8.09
N ALA A 32 -9.62 9.26 7.39
CA ALA A 32 -8.91 9.63 6.17
C ALA A 32 -7.44 10.00 6.47
N PHE A 33 -7.18 10.58 7.65
CA PHE A 33 -5.84 10.98 8.08
C PHE A 33 -4.95 9.83 8.54
N LYS A 34 -5.52 8.65 8.85
CA LYS A 34 -4.73 7.49 9.28
C LYS A 34 -3.67 7.05 8.26
N ARG A 35 -3.87 7.35 6.98
CA ARG A 35 -2.90 7.06 5.90
C ARG A 35 -1.72 8.04 5.85
N TYR A 36 -1.81 9.17 6.55
CA TYR A 36 -0.87 10.28 6.48
C TYR A 36 -0.12 10.54 7.79
N VAL A 37 -0.71 10.14 8.91
CA VAL A 37 -0.15 10.38 10.25
C VAL A 37 0.31 9.05 10.84
N PRO A 38 1.62 8.91 11.15
CA PRO A 38 2.12 7.68 11.74
C PRO A 38 1.49 7.47 13.12
N ALA A 39 1.07 6.24 13.40
CA ALA A 39 0.66 5.86 14.74
C ALA A 39 1.85 6.03 15.71
N SER A 40 1.59 6.54 16.91
CA SER A 40 2.66 6.64 17.92
C SER A 40 3.18 5.24 18.28
N PRO A 41 4.40 5.12 18.83
CA PRO A 41 4.93 3.83 19.30
C PRO A 41 4.05 3.15 20.37
N ARG A 42 3.16 3.91 21.02
CA ARG A 42 2.19 3.41 22.02
C ARG A 42 0.88 2.93 21.38
N GLY A 43 0.72 3.12 20.06
CA GLY A 43 -0.51 2.82 19.32
C GLY A 43 -1.54 3.94 19.37
N ASP A 44 -1.27 5.01 20.11
CA ASP A 44 -2.15 6.18 20.16
C ASP A 44 -2.01 6.99 18.87
N PHE A 45 -3.14 7.32 18.27
CA PHE A 45 -3.26 8.20 17.11
C PHE A 45 -3.66 9.59 17.61
N ASP A 46 -2.73 10.54 17.62
CA ASP A 46 -2.99 11.92 18.03
C ASP A 46 -2.92 12.87 16.83
N LEU A 47 -3.97 12.80 16.00
CA LEU A 47 -4.10 13.62 14.81
C LEU A 47 -3.99 15.11 15.11
N MET A 48 -4.65 15.57 16.16
CA MET A 48 -4.69 17.00 16.53
C MET A 48 -3.29 17.52 16.87
N ALA A 49 -2.53 16.79 17.69
CA ALA A 49 -1.17 17.20 18.01
C ALA A 49 -0.28 17.23 16.77
N THR A 50 -0.42 16.24 15.87
CA THR A 50 0.33 16.19 14.61
C THR A 50 -0.03 17.35 13.68
N LEU A 51 -1.31 17.67 13.49
CA LEU A 51 -1.74 18.80 12.65
C LEU A 51 -1.23 20.13 13.21
N HIS A 52 -1.34 20.37 14.51
CA HIS A 52 -0.78 21.57 15.15
C HIS A 52 0.75 21.62 15.11
N GLN A 53 1.44 20.47 15.08
CA GLN A 53 2.88 20.45 14.85
C GLN A 53 3.23 20.93 13.44
N TYR A 54 2.53 20.43 12.41
CA TYR A 54 2.73 20.88 11.03
C TYR A 54 2.36 22.35 10.83
N GLU A 55 1.28 22.82 11.46
CA GLU A 55 0.88 24.21 11.42
C GLU A 55 1.92 25.14 12.04
N ARG A 56 2.40 24.83 13.25
CA ARG A 56 3.47 25.62 13.91
C ARG A 56 4.78 25.59 13.15
N ALA A 57 5.07 24.48 12.47
CA ALA A 57 6.22 24.39 11.60
C ALA A 57 6.01 25.13 10.28
N GLY A 58 4.82 25.65 9.96
CA GLY A 58 4.56 26.48 8.78
C GLY A 58 4.42 25.67 7.47
N TYR A 59 3.95 24.43 7.57
CA TYR A 59 3.66 23.60 6.40
C TYR A 59 2.29 23.92 5.79
N PHE A 60 1.29 24.17 6.61
CA PHE A 60 -0.06 24.54 6.21
C PHE A 60 -0.79 25.18 7.39
N LYS A 61 -1.98 25.73 7.17
CA LYS A 61 -2.97 25.96 8.22
C LYS A 61 -4.06 24.90 8.13
N PHE A 62 -4.86 24.75 9.17
CA PHE A 62 -6.04 23.91 9.09
C PHE A 62 -7.19 24.47 9.90
N GLU A 63 -8.39 24.18 9.42
CA GLU A 63 -9.63 24.51 10.10
C GLU A 63 -10.29 23.24 10.61
N THR A 64 -10.89 23.31 11.79
CA THR A 64 -11.61 22.19 12.39
C THR A 64 -13.10 22.49 12.41
N THR A 65 -13.94 21.61 11.88
CA THR A 65 -15.40 21.74 11.92
C THR A 65 -16.02 20.44 12.42
N LEU A 66 -17.32 20.44 12.74
CA LEU A 66 -18.07 19.22 13.02
C LEU A 66 -18.87 18.81 11.79
N SER A 67 -18.91 17.51 11.51
CA SER A 67 -19.65 16.97 10.38
C SER A 67 -21.16 17.24 10.50
N ASN A 68 -21.80 17.43 9.34
CA ASN A 68 -23.25 17.60 9.25
C ASN A 68 -24.02 16.42 9.87
N GLN A 69 -23.47 15.21 9.83
CA GLN A 69 -24.07 14.02 10.46
C GLN A 69 -24.26 14.19 11.96
N TYR A 70 -23.27 14.77 12.63
CA TYR A 70 -23.38 15.07 14.06
C TYR A 70 -24.39 16.18 14.30
N THR A 71 -24.37 17.23 13.47
CA THR A 71 -25.32 18.35 13.58
C THR A 71 -26.77 17.88 13.42
N ASP A 72 -27.04 16.98 12.49
CA ASP A 72 -28.36 16.41 12.23
C ASP A 72 -28.81 15.50 13.36
N ARG A 73 -27.89 14.74 13.94
CA ARG A 73 -28.18 13.90 15.10
C ARG A 73 -28.56 14.75 16.30
N VAL A 74 -27.80 15.80 16.59
CA VAL A 74 -28.10 16.75 17.68
C VAL A 74 -29.43 17.46 17.42
N ARG A 75 -29.71 17.90 16.19
CA ARG A 75 -30.99 18.53 15.84
C ARG A 75 -32.17 17.56 16.02
N LYS A 76 -32.04 16.30 15.60
CA LYS A 76 -33.08 15.27 15.79
C LYS A 76 -33.31 15.00 17.28
N LEU A 77 -32.25 14.91 18.08
CA LEU A 77 -32.34 14.74 19.52
C LEU A 77 -33.03 15.94 20.19
N ALA A 78 -32.71 17.17 19.78
CA ALA A 78 -33.37 18.38 20.26
C ALA A 78 -34.87 18.40 19.92
N LEU A 79 -35.25 18.03 18.68
CA LEU A 79 -36.66 17.91 18.28
C LEU A 79 -37.41 16.82 19.06
N MET A 80 -36.72 15.73 19.41
CA MET A 80 -37.29 14.68 20.27
C MET A 80 -37.42 15.13 21.72
N ALA A 81 -36.50 15.96 22.21
CA ALA A 81 -36.56 16.58 23.54
C ALA A 81 -37.72 17.58 23.64
N ASP A 82 -37.93 18.43 22.63
CA ASP A 82 -39.08 19.35 22.56
C ASP A 82 -40.43 18.62 22.48
N ARG A 83 -40.42 17.37 22.03
CA ARG A 83 -41.58 16.48 22.03
C ARG A 83 -41.60 15.52 23.22
N ALA A 84 -40.64 15.60 24.14
CA ALA A 84 -40.45 14.63 25.22
C ALA A 84 -41.56 14.69 26.27
N ASP A 85 -42.28 15.81 26.36
CA ASP A 85 -43.50 15.93 27.17
C ASP A 85 -44.56 14.89 26.78
N LEU A 86 -44.52 14.37 25.55
CA LEU A 86 -45.40 13.30 25.03
C LEU A 86 -44.84 11.89 25.25
N LEU A 87 -43.56 11.73 25.63
CA LEU A 87 -42.82 10.46 25.66
C LEU A 87 -42.42 10.00 27.09
N GLY A 88 -42.63 10.85 28.10
CA GLY A 88 -42.44 10.53 29.51
C GLY A 88 -40.98 10.66 30.03
N PRO A 89 -40.76 10.50 31.36
CA PRO A 89 -39.49 10.86 32.01
C PRO A 89 -38.25 10.09 31.54
N ALA A 90 -38.44 8.85 31.07
CA ALA A 90 -37.36 8.00 30.55
C ALA A 90 -36.80 8.54 29.21
N ALA A 91 -37.66 9.10 28.35
CA ALA A 91 -37.24 9.71 27.08
C ALA A 91 -36.51 11.04 27.30
N MET A 92 -36.92 11.81 28.32
CA MET A 92 -36.22 13.04 28.72
C MET A 92 -34.79 12.78 29.20
N HIS A 93 -34.59 11.77 30.05
CA HIS A 93 -33.24 11.40 30.51
C HIS A 93 -32.34 10.89 29.38
N ALA A 94 -32.90 10.16 28.40
CA ALA A 94 -32.17 9.71 27.23
C ALA A 94 -31.78 10.89 26.31
N ALA A 95 -32.67 11.86 26.07
CA ALA A 95 -32.37 13.03 25.23
C ALA A 95 -31.36 14.00 25.88
N ALA A 96 -31.43 14.19 27.19
CA ALA A 96 -30.50 15.04 27.94
C ALA A 96 -29.07 14.47 28.01
N GLY A 97 -28.92 13.14 27.95
CA GLY A 97 -27.62 12.47 27.94
C GLY A 97 -26.83 12.58 26.62
N HIS A 98 -27.46 13.03 25.53
CA HIS A 98 -26.88 13.00 24.19
C HIS A 98 -26.46 14.36 23.61
N ASN A 99 -26.69 15.47 24.32
CA ASN A 99 -26.48 16.82 23.79
C ASN A 99 -25.21 17.52 24.32
N GLY A 100 -24.16 16.79 24.70
CA GLY A 100 -22.98 17.28 25.45
C GLY A 100 -22.15 18.45 24.85
N LEU A 101 -22.62 19.16 23.83
CA LEU A 101 -22.06 20.42 23.35
C LEU A 101 -22.53 21.61 24.20
N SER A 102 -21.68 22.62 24.37
CA SER A 102 -22.12 23.92 24.88
C SER A 102 -23.01 24.64 23.85
N SER A 103 -23.87 25.56 24.31
CA SER A 103 -24.75 26.35 23.42
C SER A 103 -23.97 27.16 22.37
N GLU A 104 -22.78 27.64 22.72
CA GLU A 104 -21.89 28.38 21.80
C GLU A 104 -21.34 27.48 20.69
N VAL A 105 -20.85 26.29 21.05
CA VAL A 105 -20.39 25.30 20.08
C VAL A 105 -21.55 24.85 19.18
N ALA A 106 -22.74 24.62 19.75
CA ALA A 106 -23.92 24.26 18.97
C ALA A 106 -24.29 25.31 17.91
N LEU A 107 -24.17 26.60 18.23
CA LEU A 107 -24.41 27.69 17.28
C LEU A 107 -23.36 27.76 16.17
N LYS A 108 -22.07 27.63 16.49
CA LYS A 108 -21.01 27.58 15.47
C LYS A 108 -21.17 26.39 14.53
N VAL A 109 -21.52 25.24 15.09
CA VAL A 109 -21.78 24.00 14.36
C VAL A 109 -22.96 24.16 13.40
N ALA A 110 -24.06 24.78 13.86
CA ALA A 110 -25.19 25.11 12.98
C ALA A 110 -24.83 26.09 11.86
N ALA A 111 -23.85 26.96 12.09
CA ALA A 111 -23.32 27.91 11.12
C ALA A 111 -22.14 27.37 10.29
N THR A 112 -21.76 26.09 10.44
CA THR A 112 -20.57 25.48 9.81
C THR A 112 -19.27 26.27 10.04
N ALA A 113 -19.19 27.00 11.15
CA ALA A 113 -18.04 27.83 11.48
C ALA A 113 -16.88 26.98 12.06
N PRO A 114 -15.62 27.34 11.78
CA PRO A 114 -14.46 26.69 12.38
C PRO A 114 -14.46 26.78 13.92
N LEU A 115 -14.01 25.69 14.55
CA LEU A 115 -13.79 25.56 15.99
C LEU A 115 -12.35 25.94 16.34
N THR A 116 -12.17 26.58 17.48
CA THR A 116 -10.86 26.83 18.09
C THR A 116 -10.33 25.58 18.79
N THR A 117 -9.02 25.51 19.03
CA THR A 117 -8.39 24.41 19.78
C THR A 117 -9.03 24.21 21.17
N ALA A 118 -9.27 25.30 21.91
CA ALA A 118 -9.90 25.23 23.23
C ALA A 118 -11.32 24.65 23.16
N GLU A 119 -12.10 25.01 22.15
CA GLU A 119 -13.43 24.44 21.95
C GLU A 119 -13.36 22.94 21.65
N VAL A 120 -12.44 22.52 20.77
CA VAL A 120 -12.22 21.10 20.43
C VAL A 120 -11.84 20.28 21.66
N GLU A 121 -10.99 20.81 22.55
CA GLU A 121 -10.59 20.12 23.78
C GLU A 121 -11.77 19.85 24.71
N THR A 122 -12.70 20.81 24.82
CA THR A 122 -13.90 20.72 25.67
C THR A 122 -15.01 19.85 25.08
N LEU A 123 -14.89 19.40 23.83
CA LEU A 123 -15.89 18.53 23.20
C LEU A 123 -16.00 17.18 23.92
N PRO A 124 -17.21 16.61 24.03
CA PRO A 124 -17.39 15.22 24.40
C PRO A 124 -16.64 14.27 23.47
N ASN A 125 -16.16 13.15 24.00
CA ASN A 125 -15.47 12.11 23.22
C ASN A 125 -16.30 11.62 22.02
N GLU A 126 -17.63 11.58 22.16
CA GLU A 126 -18.52 11.21 21.05
C GLU A 126 -18.46 12.24 19.91
N ALA A 127 -18.46 13.54 20.22
CA ALA A 127 -18.41 14.61 19.22
C ALA A 127 -17.05 14.65 18.49
N LYS A 128 -15.96 14.33 19.20
CA LYS A 128 -14.60 14.30 18.63
C LYS A 128 -14.48 13.35 17.43
N ARG A 129 -15.28 12.27 17.38
CA ARG A 129 -15.34 11.32 16.25
C ARG A 129 -15.92 11.90 14.97
N TYR A 130 -16.58 13.05 15.07
CA TYR A 130 -17.22 13.74 13.95
C TYR A 130 -16.48 15.00 13.53
N LEU A 131 -15.26 15.21 14.05
CA LEU A 131 -14.41 16.30 13.62
C LEU A 131 -13.98 16.09 12.16
N LEU A 132 -14.05 17.18 11.41
CA LEU A 132 -13.54 17.29 10.06
C LEU A 132 -12.42 18.33 10.07
N PHE A 133 -11.33 18.05 9.38
CA PHE A 133 -10.18 18.92 9.25
C PHE A 133 -10.02 19.33 7.80
N THR A 134 -9.88 20.63 7.56
CA THR A 134 -9.70 21.19 6.21
C THR A 134 -8.34 21.86 6.16
N LEU A 135 -7.47 21.38 5.27
CA LEU A 135 -6.14 21.98 5.09
C LEU A 135 -6.22 23.22 4.21
N THR A 136 -5.60 24.31 4.66
CA THR A 136 -5.54 25.61 3.97
C THR A 136 -4.10 26.13 3.95
N ASP A 137 -3.81 27.13 3.12
CA ASP A 137 -2.48 27.78 3.04
C ASP A 137 -1.29 26.79 2.93
N ILE A 138 -1.42 25.73 2.12
CA ILE A 138 -0.39 24.70 1.98
C ILE A 138 0.88 25.31 1.38
N ASN A 139 1.97 25.25 2.14
CA ASN A 139 3.31 25.64 1.71
C ASN A 139 3.96 24.52 0.89
N ARG A 140 3.53 24.41 -0.37
CA ARG A 140 4.01 23.38 -1.32
C ARG A 140 5.53 23.36 -1.43
N GLN A 141 6.17 24.54 -1.52
CA GLN A 141 7.62 24.65 -1.69
C GLN A 141 8.36 24.03 -0.49
N LYS A 142 7.91 24.31 0.73
CA LYS A 142 8.50 23.74 1.93
C LYS A 142 8.42 22.22 1.97
N PHE A 143 7.27 21.64 1.61
CA PHE A 143 7.12 20.19 1.49
C PHE A 143 8.10 19.62 0.46
N THR A 144 8.17 20.24 -0.72
CA THR A 144 9.07 19.81 -1.81
C THR A 144 10.54 19.89 -1.38
N ASP A 145 10.99 20.99 -0.79
CA ASP A 145 12.39 21.22 -0.43
C ASP A 145 12.86 20.20 0.62
N GLU A 146 12.09 20.02 1.69
CA GLU A 146 12.45 19.10 2.76
C GLU A 146 12.37 17.63 2.31
N LEU A 147 11.34 17.27 1.53
CA LEU A 147 11.23 15.94 0.96
C LEU A 147 12.40 15.66 0.01
N THR A 148 12.77 16.61 -0.85
CA THR A 148 13.90 16.47 -1.78
C THR A 148 15.22 16.27 -1.02
N ALA A 149 15.49 17.10 0.00
CA ALA A 149 16.69 16.97 0.83
C ALA A 149 16.77 15.64 1.60
N TYR A 150 15.62 15.08 2.02
CA TYR A 150 15.53 13.74 2.59
C TYR A 150 15.84 12.66 1.54
N LEU A 151 15.24 12.77 0.34
CA LEU A 151 15.39 11.80 -0.75
C LEU A 151 16.79 11.78 -1.36
N GLU A 152 17.50 12.91 -1.37
CA GLU A 152 18.91 12.97 -1.76
C GLU A 152 19.74 12.04 -0.86
N LYS A 153 19.57 12.14 0.47
CA LYS A 153 20.28 11.29 1.44
C LYS A 153 19.88 9.83 1.33
N TYR A 154 18.62 9.55 1.00
CA TYR A 154 18.16 8.20 0.69
C TYR A 154 18.87 7.63 -0.55
N SER A 155 18.90 8.38 -1.65
CA SER A 155 19.53 7.95 -2.91
C SER A 155 21.04 7.74 -2.80
N GLU A 156 21.69 8.47 -1.87
CA GLU A 156 23.10 8.33 -1.53
C GLU A 156 23.36 7.26 -0.46
N ASP A 157 22.34 6.50 -0.04
CA ASP A 157 22.52 5.43 0.93
C ASP A 157 23.07 5.95 2.30
N LYS A 158 22.66 7.15 2.72
CA LYS A 158 23.10 7.82 3.95
C LYS A 158 22.11 7.75 5.12
N LEU A 159 20.93 7.16 4.92
CA LEU A 159 19.93 6.97 5.96
C LEU A 159 20.18 5.72 6.80
N THR A 160 19.82 5.76 8.08
CA THR A 160 19.89 4.62 9.01
C THR A 160 18.51 4.24 9.53
N THR A 161 18.25 2.94 9.70
CA THR A 161 17.05 2.45 10.39
C THR A 161 17.17 2.57 11.91
N GLY A 162 18.37 2.88 12.43
CA GLY A 162 18.68 2.77 13.86
C GLY A 162 18.68 1.32 14.37
N ARG A 163 18.64 0.33 13.47
CA ARG A 163 18.67 -1.11 13.75
C ARG A 163 19.76 -1.78 12.90
N GLU A 164 20.06 -3.04 13.19
CA GLU A 164 21.08 -3.82 12.44
C GLU A 164 20.64 -4.08 10.99
N THR A 165 19.35 -4.27 10.74
CA THR A 165 18.81 -4.52 9.40
C THR A 165 18.66 -3.21 8.64
N ARG A 166 19.43 -3.08 7.55
CA ARG A 166 19.39 -1.96 6.61
C ARG A 166 18.64 -2.40 5.34
N PRO A 167 17.81 -1.54 4.73
CA PRO A 167 17.25 -1.80 3.41
C PRO A 167 18.34 -2.07 2.37
N GLU A 168 17.96 -2.71 1.27
CA GLU A 168 18.84 -2.82 0.10
C GLU A 168 19.35 -1.45 -0.34
N ASN A 169 20.54 -1.40 -0.95
CA ASN A 169 21.07 -0.14 -1.47
C ASN A 169 20.19 0.42 -2.60
N PHE A 170 20.26 1.73 -2.82
CA PHE A 170 19.38 2.43 -3.77
C PHE A 170 19.46 1.84 -5.19
N ALA A 171 20.67 1.51 -5.66
CA ALA A 171 20.88 0.92 -6.98
C ALA A 171 20.16 -0.43 -7.17
N SER A 172 20.13 -1.28 -6.13
CA SER A 172 19.43 -2.57 -6.17
C SER A 172 17.91 -2.39 -6.21
N GLN A 173 17.40 -1.43 -5.43
CA GLN A 173 15.97 -1.08 -5.45
C GLN A 173 15.56 -0.51 -6.81
N GLN A 174 16.38 0.38 -7.38
CA GLN A 174 16.17 0.96 -8.71
C GLN A 174 16.11 -0.12 -9.81
N MET A 175 16.99 -1.12 -9.77
CA MET A 175 16.92 -2.23 -10.73
C MET A 175 15.58 -2.99 -10.64
N LYS A 176 15.05 -3.20 -9.43
CA LYS A 176 13.73 -3.84 -9.24
C LYS A 176 12.60 -2.97 -9.76
N LEU A 177 12.65 -1.65 -9.51
CA LEU A 177 11.69 -0.70 -10.07
C LEU A 177 11.63 -0.77 -11.58
N TRP A 178 12.78 -0.73 -12.27
CA TRP A 178 12.79 -0.77 -13.73
C TRP A 178 12.36 -2.11 -14.29
N ARG A 179 12.67 -3.21 -13.61
CA ARG A 179 12.14 -4.53 -13.99
C ARG A 179 10.61 -4.57 -13.90
N ALA A 180 10.04 -4.06 -12.81
CA ALA A 180 8.59 -3.95 -12.64
C ALA A 180 7.98 -3.02 -13.70
N ALA A 181 8.62 -1.88 -13.98
CA ALA A 181 8.18 -0.95 -15.01
C ALA A 181 8.16 -1.59 -16.39
N VAL A 182 9.18 -2.37 -16.76
CA VAL A 182 9.26 -3.10 -18.04
C VAL A 182 8.09 -4.07 -18.23
N GLN A 183 7.71 -4.79 -17.17
CA GLN A 183 6.61 -5.76 -17.22
C GLN A 183 5.26 -5.07 -17.49
N ASP A 184 5.07 -3.88 -16.91
CA ASP A 184 3.79 -3.17 -16.94
C ASP A 184 3.69 -2.12 -18.07
N TYR A 185 4.83 -1.71 -18.64
CA TYR A 185 4.93 -0.66 -19.66
C TYR A 185 4.01 -0.87 -20.88
N PRO A 186 3.85 -2.09 -21.45
CA PRO A 186 2.96 -2.33 -22.58
C PRO A 186 1.47 -2.32 -22.20
N GLN A 187 1.15 -2.66 -20.95
CA GLN A 187 -0.24 -2.88 -20.49
C GLN A 187 -1.00 -1.56 -20.33
N HIS A 188 -0.32 -0.50 -19.92
CA HIS A 188 -0.94 0.77 -19.53
C HIS A 188 -0.54 1.94 -20.42
N GLY A 189 -0.36 1.70 -21.73
CA GLY A 189 -0.14 2.77 -22.71
C GLY A 189 1.12 3.60 -22.43
N TYR A 190 2.22 2.94 -22.05
CA TYR A 190 3.50 3.56 -21.70
C TYR A 190 3.52 4.33 -20.36
N ARG A 191 2.55 4.06 -19.48
CA ARG A 191 2.48 4.59 -18.11
C ARG A 191 2.39 3.45 -17.09
N PRO A 192 3.53 2.84 -16.70
CA PRO A 192 3.49 1.69 -15.81
C PRO A 192 2.94 2.06 -14.42
N ILE A 193 2.12 1.18 -13.88
CA ILE A 193 1.57 1.18 -12.53
C ILE A 193 2.40 0.22 -11.67
N ILE A 194 3.27 0.78 -10.84
CA ILE A 194 4.13 0.01 -9.95
C ILE A 194 3.42 -0.19 -8.62
N LYS A 195 3.35 -1.43 -8.14
CA LYS A 195 2.80 -1.77 -6.83
C LYS A 195 3.91 -2.09 -5.82
N SER A 196 3.68 -1.82 -4.54
CA SER A 196 4.63 -2.11 -3.45
C SER A 196 4.82 -3.60 -3.18
N SER A 197 4.10 -4.48 -3.87
CA SER A 197 4.28 -5.93 -3.84
C SER A 197 5.44 -6.41 -4.73
N VAL A 198 5.83 -5.64 -5.76
CA VAL A 198 6.89 -6.02 -6.72
C VAL A 198 8.22 -5.30 -6.47
N VAL A 199 8.22 -4.31 -5.59
CA VAL A 199 9.38 -3.54 -5.14
C VAL A 199 9.38 -3.48 -3.60
N PRO A 200 10.53 -3.21 -2.94
CA PRO A 200 10.61 -3.23 -1.48
C PRO A 200 9.57 -2.32 -0.81
N GLY A 201 8.57 -2.91 -0.16
CA GLY A 201 7.43 -2.18 0.40
C GLY A 201 7.80 -1.18 1.51
N ALA A 202 8.91 -1.41 2.23
CA ALA A 202 9.34 -0.55 3.33
C ALA A 202 9.98 0.79 2.88
N THR A 203 10.36 0.90 1.61
CA THR A 203 11.02 2.08 1.02
C THR A 203 10.39 2.45 -0.33
N PHE A 204 9.15 2.02 -0.54
CA PHE A 204 8.45 2.14 -1.82
C PHE A 204 8.32 3.61 -2.23
N TRP A 205 7.83 4.46 -1.32
CA TRP A 205 7.62 5.86 -1.63
C TRP A 205 8.94 6.59 -1.86
N GLU A 206 9.98 6.34 -1.05
CA GLU A 206 11.28 6.95 -1.27
C GLU A 206 11.86 6.61 -2.64
N LEU A 207 11.75 5.35 -3.06
CA LEU A 207 12.24 4.92 -4.36
C LEU A 207 11.56 5.66 -5.51
N ILE A 208 10.22 5.71 -5.50
CA ILE A 208 9.44 6.39 -6.54
C ILE A 208 9.72 7.89 -6.53
N LEU A 209 9.72 8.52 -5.35
CA LEU A 209 9.86 9.97 -5.22
C LEU A 209 11.28 10.44 -5.48
N ALA A 210 12.32 9.64 -5.20
CA ALA A 210 13.69 9.96 -5.60
C ALA A 210 13.80 10.02 -7.14
N HIS A 211 13.09 9.16 -7.86
CA HIS A 211 13.02 9.24 -9.32
C HIS A 211 12.26 10.47 -9.82
N GLN A 212 11.26 10.95 -9.07
CA GLN A 212 10.52 12.17 -9.39
C GLN A 212 11.32 13.45 -9.11
N LEU A 213 11.80 13.60 -7.87
CA LEU A 213 12.25 14.86 -7.30
C LEU A 213 13.77 15.06 -7.35
N VAL A 214 14.55 13.98 -7.34
CA VAL A 214 16.02 14.06 -7.32
C VAL A 214 16.59 13.86 -8.72
N THR A 215 16.23 12.77 -9.39
CA THR A 215 16.77 12.45 -10.73
C THR A 215 15.96 13.07 -11.87
N GLY A 216 14.65 13.27 -11.67
CA GLY A 216 13.74 13.74 -12.72
C GLY A 216 13.49 12.70 -13.81
N ASP A 217 13.76 11.42 -13.54
CA ASP A 217 13.61 10.33 -14.50
C ASP A 217 12.15 10.03 -14.85
N VAL A 218 11.23 10.28 -13.90
CA VAL A 218 9.80 9.98 -14.01
C VAL A 218 8.95 11.17 -13.62
N TRP A 219 7.73 11.21 -14.13
CA TRP A 219 6.61 12.01 -13.61
C TRP A 219 5.57 11.11 -12.98
N LEU A 220 5.28 11.34 -11.70
CA LEU A 220 4.21 10.69 -10.98
C LEU A 220 2.89 11.26 -11.48
N VAL A 221 2.08 10.41 -12.10
CA VAL A 221 0.74 10.76 -12.61
C VAL A 221 -0.31 10.48 -11.54
N GLY A 222 -0.15 9.37 -10.84
CA GLY A 222 -1.05 8.92 -9.79
C GLY A 222 -0.28 8.22 -8.68
N MET A 223 -0.79 8.35 -7.45
CA MET A 223 -0.28 7.61 -6.29
C MET A 223 -1.42 7.33 -5.33
N GLY A 224 -1.34 6.20 -4.64
CA GLY A 224 -2.37 5.79 -3.70
C GLY A 224 -2.08 4.46 -3.03
N TYR A 225 -3.12 3.95 -2.38
CA TYR A 225 -3.15 2.61 -1.83
C TYR A 225 -4.34 1.87 -2.44
N ASP A 226 -4.08 0.67 -2.93
CA ASP A 226 -5.08 -0.25 -3.41
C ASP A 226 -5.74 -0.92 -2.20
N ASP A 227 -7.04 -0.67 -2.02
CA ASP A 227 -7.85 -1.24 -0.94
C ASP A 227 -8.30 -2.68 -1.28
N SER A 228 -7.77 -3.28 -2.35
CA SER A 228 -8.12 -4.61 -2.86
C SER A 228 -7.55 -5.78 -2.02
N VAL A 229 -7.73 -5.81 -0.70
CA VAL A 229 -7.61 -7.05 0.09
C VAL A 229 -8.60 -7.04 1.27
N GLY A 230 -9.76 -7.67 1.03
CA GLY A 230 -10.49 -8.47 2.03
C GLY A 230 -11.30 -7.71 3.10
N SER A 231 -12.61 -7.88 3.03
CA SER A 231 -13.50 -7.79 4.19
C SER A 231 -13.03 -8.77 5.29
N ILE A 232 -12.12 -8.35 6.15
CA ILE A 232 -11.84 -9.06 7.40
C ILE A 232 -12.69 -8.38 8.46
N ALA A 233 -13.55 -9.20 9.05
CA ALA A 233 -14.58 -8.84 10.00
C ALA A 233 -14.09 -7.89 11.10
N ALA A 234 -14.99 -6.99 11.48
CA ALA A 234 -14.86 -6.05 12.58
C ALA A 234 -14.23 -6.69 13.83
N GLY A 235 -13.18 -6.05 14.37
CA GLY A 235 -12.92 -6.10 15.81
C GLY A 235 -11.50 -6.28 16.31
N LEU A 236 -10.47 -6.52 15.48
CA LEU A 236 -9.12 -6.78 16.01
C LEU A 236 -8.01 -6.03 15.24
N SER A 237 -7.43 -5.03 15.92
CA SER A 237 -6.18 -4.31 15.63
C SER A 237 -5.86 -4.02 14.16
N TYR A 238 -6.22 -2.81 13.72
CA TYR A 238 -5.77 -2.16 12.49
C TYR A 238 -4.25 -1.95 12.50
N ARG A 239 -3.50 -2.97 12.10
CA ARG A 239 -2.28 -2.73 11.31
C ARG A 239 -2.72 -2.81 9.85
N HIS A 240 -2.19 -1.94 9.00
CA HIS A 240 -2.41 -1.86 7.54
C HIS A 240 -2.01 -3.14 6.75
N ALA A 241 -2.27 -4.32 7.31
CA ALA A 241 -2.07 -5.62 6.69
C ALA A 241 -3.12 -5.80 5.59
N GLY A 242 -2.86 -5.21 4.43
CA GLY A 242 -3.69 -5.42 3.23
C GLY A 242 -3.62 -4.32 2.18
N THR A 243 -3.20 -3.10 2.51
CA THR A 243 -3.16 -2.01 1.54
C THR A 243 -1.85 -2.02 0.75
N ILE A 244 -1.94 -2.29 -0.55
CA ILE A 244 -0.78 -2.29 -1.46
C ILE A 244 -0.61 -0.88 -2.00
N ALA A 245 0.51 -0.22 -1.70
CA ALA A 245 0.79 1.10 -2.27
C ALA A 245 1.01 0.97 -3.79
N PHE A 246 0.57 1.96 -4.56
CA PHE A 246 0.78 2.00 -6.00
C PHE A 246 1.19 3.39 -6.50
N ALA A 247 1.92 3.41 -7.61
CA ALA A 247 2.36 4.61 -8.31
C ALA A 247 2.20 4.44 -9.82
N GLU A 248 1.46 5.32 -10.46
CA GLU A 248 1.38 5.43 -11.92
C GLU A 248 2.46 6.42 -12.39
N LEU A 249 3.35 5.95 -13.27
CA LEU A 249 4.53 6.70 -13.68
C LEU A 249 4.47 7.04 -15.17
N GLU A 250 4.93 8.23 -15.53
CA GLU A 250 5.31 8.58 -16.89
C GLU A 250 6.83 8.71 -16.96
N ILE A 251 7.50 7.86 -17.74
CA ILE A 251 8.98 7.87 -17.84
C ILE A 251 9.42 9.01 -18.76
N LYS A 252 10.17 9.98 -18.24
CA LYS A 252 10.61 11.19 -18.96
C LYS A 252 12.03 11.10 -19.49
N ALA A 253 12.93 10.48 -18.75
CA ALA A 253 14.31 10.32 -19.19
C ALA A 253 14.37 9.42 -20.43
N LYS A 254 14.73 9.99 -21.59
CA LYS A 254 14.84 9.24 -22.86
C LYS A 254 15.70 7.96 -22.74
N PRO A 255 16.86 7.95 -22.05
CA PRO A 255 17.65 6.73 -21.88
C PRO A 255 16.87 5.64 -21.13
N VAL A 256 16.16 6.01 -20.06
CA VAL A 256 15.32 5.09 -19.28
C VAL A 256 14.14 4.61 -20.12
N GLN A 257 13.48 5.50 -20.84
CA GLN A 257 12.38 5.16 -21.75
C GLN A 257 12.82 4.17 -22.84
N GLN A 258 13.99 4.39 -23.44
CA GLN A 258 14.56 3.49 -24.44
C GLN A 258 14.92 2.13 -23.85
N LEU A 259 15.54 2.11 -22.66
CA LEU A 259 15.86 0.87 -21.95
C LEU A 259 14.59 0.07 -21.65
N VAL A 260 13.60 0.73 -21.04
CA VAL A 260 12.32 0.11 -20.66
C VAL A 260 11.57 -0.36 -21.89
N ALA A 261 11.47 0.46 -22.94
CA ALA A 261 10.79 0.07 -24.19
C ALA A 261 11.52 -1.06 -24.94
N ALA A 262 12.85 -1.06 -24.98
CA ALA A 262 13.62 -2.12 -25.63
C ALA A 262 13.45 -3.45 -24.89
N GLN A 263 13.53 -3.43 -23.56
CA GLN A 263 13.28 -4.61 -22.74
C GLN A 263 11.82 -5.06 -22.83
N ALA A 264 10.87 -4.15 -22.80
CA ALA A 264 9.44 -4.46 -22.92
C ALA A 264 9.06 -5.01 -24.30
N ARG A 265 9.80 -4.71 -25.37
CA ARG A 265 9.65 -5.37 -26.68
C ARG A 265 10.22 -6.78 -26.70
N SER A 266 11.25 -7.05 -25.90
CA SER A 266 11.85 -8.38 -25.75
C SER A 266 11.04 -9.28 -24.81
N VAL A 267 10.33 -8.68 -23.87
CA VAL A 267 9.23 -9.32 -23.14
C VAL A 267 8.09 -9.45 -24.14
N LYS A 268 7.95 -10.62 -24.75
CA LYS A 268 6.90 -10.91 -25.73
C LYS A 268 5.57 -10.43 -25.14
N PRO A 269 4.91 -9.39 -25.69
CA PRO A 269 3.69 -8.90 -25.09
C PRO A 269 2.63 -9.98 -25.27
N ALA A 270 2.07 -10.49 -24.18
CA ALA A 270 0.91 -11.38 -24.21
C ALA A 270 -0.38 -10.70 -24.74
N ILE A 271 -0.27 -9.52 -25.38
CA ILE A 271 -1.38 -8.58 -25.64
C ILE A 271 -1.54 -8.30 -27.15
N ALA A 272 -1.01 -9.16 -28.02
CA ALA A 272 -1.31 -9.13 -29.45
C ALA A 272 -2.08 -10.40 -29.87
N ALA A 273 -3.13 -10.73 -29.13
CA ALA A 273 -4.18 -11.66 -29.54
C ALA A 273 -5.49 -11.22 -28.88
N LEU A 274 -6.00 -10.05 -29.28
CA LEU A 274 -7.27 -9.49 -28.81
C LEU A 274 -8.48 -10.05 -29.58
N ASP A 275 -8.41 -11.30 -30.03
CA ASP A 275 -9.56 -12.01 -30.64
C ASP A 275 -9.46 -13.55 -30.55
N ASP A 276 -8.58 -14.10 -29.71
CA ASP A 276 -8.60 -15.54 -29.43
C ASP A 276 -8.35 -15.77 -27.95
N GLU A 277 -9.08 -16.73 -27.39
CA GLU A 277 -9.24 -17.01 -25.98
C GLU A 277 -7.91 -16.98 -25.21
N SER A 278 -7.92 -16.40 -24.01
CA SER A 278 -6.78 -16.32 -23.11
C SER A 278 -6.18 -17.70 -22.85
N GLU A 279 -5.16 -18.07 -23.61
CA GLU A 279 -4.22 -19.13 -23.23
C GLU A 279 -3.49 -18.63 -21.98
N HIS A 280 -4.05 -18.94 -20.81
CA HIS A 280 -3.25 -19.18 -19.62
C HIS A 280 -2.04 -20.03 -20.05
N GLU A 281 -0.82 -19.68 -19.62
CA GLU A 281 0.37 -20.50 -19.89
C GLU A 281 0.17 -21.89 -19.28
N GLU A 282 -0.52 -22.76 -20.02
CA GLU A 282 -0.94 -24.08 -19.62
C GLU A 282 0.18 -25.04 -20.04
N TYR A 283 1.03 -25.39 -19.09
CA TYR A 283 2.02 -26.43 -19.33
C TYR A 283 1.41 -27.80 -19.03
N LYS A 284 0.99 -28.50 -20.10
CA LYS A 284 0.51 -29.89 -20.07
C LYS A 284 -0.63 -30.14 -19.07
N GLY A 285 -1.57 -29.20 -18.96
CA GLY A 285 -2.66 -29.25 -17.98
C GLY A 285 -2.45 -28.35 -16.77
N VAL A 286 -1.22 -27.93 -16.45
CA VAL A 286 -0.97 -27.05 -15.29
C VAL A 286 -1.10 -25.60 -15.74
N ALA A 287 -2.02 -24.84 -15.14
CA ALA A 287 -2.27 -23.45 -15.48
C ALA A 287 -2.27 -22.56 -14.22
N VAL A 288 -1.92 -21.29 -14.41
CA VAL A 288 -2.04 -20.23 -13.40
C VAL A 288 -3.28 -19.38 -13.71
N ASP A 289 -4.20 -19.26 -12.76
CA ASP A 289 -5.38 -18.42 -12.91
C ASP A 289 -5.08 -16.94 -12.59
N SER A 290 -6.08 -16.08 -12.77
CA SER A 290 -5.98 -14.63 -12.50
C SER A 290 -5.67 -14.29 -11.04
N ASP A 291 -5.91 -15.21 -10.11
CA ASP A 291 -5.65 -15.06 -8.68
C ASP A 291 -4.29 -15.65 -8.28
N ASN A 292 -3.41 -15.95 -9.24
CA ASN A 292 -2.13 -16.61 -9.05
C ASN A 292 -2.25 -17.99 -8.37
N ARG A 293 -3.38 -18.69 -8.56
CA ARG A 293 -3.54 -20.06 -8.09
C ARG A 293 -3.23 -21.03 -9.21
N ILE A 294 -2.65 -22.14 -8.82
CA ILE A 294 -2.21 -23.17 -9.75
C ILE A 294 -3.26 -24.26 -9.78
N SER A 295 -3.71 -24.62 -10.98
CA SER A 295 -4.65 -25.70 -11.21
C SER A 295 -4.06 -26.73 -12.17
N TYR A 296 -4.58 -27.96 -12.14
CA TYR A 296 -4.34 -28.95 -13.18
C TYR A 296 -5.67 -29.33 -13.83
N ARG A 297 -5.82 -29.03 -15.13
CA ARG A 297 -7.05 -29.25 -15.91
C ARG A 297 -8.28 -28.68 -15.19
N GLY A 298 -8.17 -27.45 -14.71
CA GLY A 298 -9.20 -26.74 -13.95
C GLY A 298 -9.38 -27.17 -12.50
N THR A 299 -8.66 -28.19 -12.01
CA THR A 299 -8.71 -28.61 -10.60
C THR A 299 -7.66 -27.84 -9.79
N PRO A 300 -8.05 -26.99 -8.81
CA PRO A 300 -7.10 -26.22 -8.03
C PRO A 300 -6.17 -27.11 -7.19
N ILE A 301 -4.89 -26.75 -7.16
CA ILE A 301 -3.88 -27.43 -6.34
C ILE A 301 -3.57 -26.52 -5.14
N PRO A 302 -3.85 -26.97 -3.90
CA PRO A 302 -3.70 -26.14 -2.71
C PRO A 302 -2.23 -26.02 -2.30
N PHE A 303 -1.53 -25.07 -2.92
CA PHE A 303 -0.17 -24.70 -2.54
C PHE A 303 -0.17 -23.61 -1.46
N THR A 304 0.83 -23.64 -0.58
CA THR A 304 1.18 -22.48 0.24
C THR A 304 1.85 -21.42 -0.63
N PHE A 305 1.94 -20.18 -0.14
CA PHE A 305 2.60 -19.09 -0.88
C PHE A 305 4.01 -19.49 -1.37
N GLN A 306 4.86 -20.06 -0.51
CA GLN A 306 6.22 -20.44 -0.91
C GLN A 306 6.26 -21.57 -1.95
N GLU A 307 5.32 -22.50 -1.87
CA GLU A 307 5.20 -23.58 -2.85
C GLU A 307 4.69 -23.05 -4.21
N GLN A 308 3.81 -22.05 -4.22
CA GLN A 308 3.39 -21.35 -5.43
C GLN A 308 4.58 -20.66 -6.10
N GLN A 309 5.44 -19.98 -5.33
CA GLN A 309 6.64 -19.33 -5.86
C GLN A 309 7.62 -20.33 -6.46
N VAL A 310 7.82 -21.50 -5.83
CA VAL A 310 8.61 -22.59 -6.42
C VAL A 310 8.00 -23.07 -7.73
N MET A 311 6.68 -23.18 -7.80
CA MET A 311 6.00 -23.58 -9.02
C MET A 311 6.09 -22.54 -10.13
N PHE A 312 6.03 -21.24 -9.83
CA PHE A 312 6.24 -20.20 -10.83
C PHE A 312 7.64 -20.31 -11.44
N VAL A 313 8.67 -20.55 -10.62
CA VAL A 313 10.03 -20.80 -11.14
C VAL A 313 10.09 -22.01 -12.09
N PHE A 314 9.31 -23.07 -11.82
CA PHE A 314 9.20 -24.21 -12.74
C PHE A 314 8.40 -23.90 -14.01
N LEU A 315 7.29 -23.17 -13.89
CA LEU A 315 6.40 -22.83 -15.00
C LEU A 315 6.99 -21.77 -15.94
N ASP A 316 7.87 -20.91 -15.45
CA ASP A 316 8.65 -19.98 -16.28
C ASP A 316 9.63 -20.71 -17.21
N ASN A 317 10.04 -21.93 -16.85
CA ASN A 317 11.06 -22.70 -17.57
C ASN A 317 10.74 -24.21 -17.52
N PRO A 318 9.60 -24.66 -18.07
CA PRO A 318 9.21 -26.05 -18.03
C PRO A 318 10.20 -26.89 -18.85
N GLU A 319 10.40 -28.16 -18.48
CA GLU A 319 11.35 -29.08 -19.12
C GLU A 319 12.84 -28.67 -19.08
N ARG A 320 13.17 -27.48 -18.54
CA ARG A 320 14.54 -27.08 -18.30
C ARG A 320 15.04 -27.63 -16.97
N LEU A 321 16.31 -28.05 -16.94
CA LEU A 321 16.98 -28.38 -15.69
C LEU A 321 17.35 -27.08 -14.96
N LEU A 322 16.69 -26.84 -13.83
CA LEU A 322 16.85 -25.65 -13.00
C LEU A 322 17.80 -25.93 -11.85
N THR A 323 18.88 -25.16 -11.79
CA THR A 323 19.84 -25.23 -10.69
C THR A 323 19.23 -24.66 -9.42
N LYS A 324 19.84 -24.97 -8.27
CA LYS A 324 19.48 -24.38 -6.98
C LYS A 324 19.39 -22.85 -7.03
N ASP A 325 20.32 -22.20 -7.71
CA ASP A 325 20.41 -20.74 -7.78
C ASP A 325 19.17 -20.13 -8.45
N ALA A 326 18.56 -20.83 -9.41
CA ALA A 326 17.32 -20.37 -10.05
C ALA A 326 16.18 -20.16 -9.04
N PHE A 327 16.12 -21.00 -8.00
CA PHE A 327 15.12 -20.88 -6.93
C PHE A 327 15.55 -19.90 -5.83
N THR A 328 16.82 -19.90 -5.44
CA THR A 328 17.30 -19.05 -4.33
C THR A 328 17.47 -17.59 -4.71
N ASN A 329 17.60 -17.28 -6.00
CA ASN A 329 17.64 -15.92 -6.51
C ASN A 329 16.24 -15.28 -6.60
N ASN A 330 15.17 -16.07 -6.49
CA ASN A 330 13.81 -15.56 -6.37
C ASN A 330 13.55 -15.18 -4.89
N PRO A 331 13.42 -13.88 -4.56
CA PRO A 331 13.24 -13.44 -3.17
C PRO A 331 11.94 -13.94 -2.55
N ASP A 332 10.92 -14.24 -3.36
CA ASP A 332 9.59 -14.66 -2.91
C ASP A 332 9.55 -16.14 -2.52
N VAL A 333 10.50 -16.95 -3.00
CA VAL A 333 10.67 -18.34 -2.51
C VAL A 333 11.13 -18.32 -1.05
N PHE A 334 11.96 -17.34 -0.66
CA PHE A 334 12.54 -17.22 0.68
C PHE A 334 12.19 -15.86 1.34
N THR A 335 10.91 -15.66 1.65
CA THR A 335 10.39 -14.39 2.21
C THR A 335 10.86 -14.04 3.62
N ARG A 336 11.49 -14.98 4.35
CA ARG A 336 12.05 -14.73 5.70
C ARG A 336 13.58 -14.75 5.63
N GLU A 337 14.21 -13.71 6.17
CA GLU A 337 15.68 -13.54 6.11
C GLU A 337 16.47 -14.63 6.86
N HIS A 338 15.82 -15.43 7.72
CA HIS A 338 16.50 -16.40 8.59
C HIS A 338 16.00 -17.83 8.34
N TYR A 339 16.42 -18.43 7.22
CA TYR A 339 16.40 -19.89 7.08
C TYR A 339 17.79 -20.43 7.46
N PRO A 340 17.91 -21.22 8.54
CA PRO A 340 19.21 -21.76 9.00
C PRO A 340 19.93 -22.57 7.93
N ASP A 341 19.17 -23.18 7.03
CA ASP A 341 19.67 -23.93 5.87
C ASP A 341 18.67 -23.76 4.70
N LYS A 342 19.00 -22.85 3.77
CA LYS A 342 18.20 -22.59 2.57
C LYS A 342 18.10 -23.82 1.67
N ASP A 343 19.09 -24.71 1.69
CA ASP A 343 19.17 -25.87 0.81
C ASP A 343 18.23 -26.97 1.30
N ALA A 344 18.28 -27.25 2.60
CA ALA A 344 17.33 -28.15 3.23
C ALA A 344 15.90 -27.63 3.10
N THR A 345 15.71 -26.31 3.20
CA THR A 345 14.39 -25.68 3.02
C THR A 345 13.90 -25.81 1.58
N LEU A 346 14.75 -25.53 0.58
CA LEU A 346 14.41 -25.67 -0.84
C LEU A 346 14.03 -27.11 -1.17
N ARG A 347 14.81 -28.08 -0.71
CA ARG A 347 14.52 -29.51 -0.90
C ARG A 347 13.15 -29.90 -0.34
N LYS A 348 12.80 -29.38 0.84
CA LYS A 348 11.47 -29.60 1.45
C LYS A 348 10.35 -28.98 0.63
N LEU A 349 10.53 -27.75 0.14
CA LEU A 349 9.54 -27.05 -0.69
C LEU A 349 9.33 -27.77 -2.02
N ILE A 350 10.40 -28.11 -2.75
CA ILE A 350 10.30 -28.84 -4.03
C ILE A 350 9.64 -30.21 -3.82
N TRP A 351 10.00 -30.93 -2.75
CA TRP A 351 9.36 -32.20 -2.43
C TRP A 351 7.86 -32.06 -2.10
N ALA A 352 7.48 -31.02 -1.36
CA ALA A 352 6.07 -30.73 -1.06
C ALA A 352 5.28 -30.41 -2.33
N VAL A 353 5.87 -29.61 -3.23
CA VAL A 353 5.32 -29.29 -4.54
C VAL A 353 5.13 -30.56 -5.37
N HIS A 354 6.18 -31.38 -5.51
CA HIS A 354 6.15 -32.65 -6.23
C HIS A 354 5.06 -33.57 -5.71
N THR A 355 4.94 -33.71 -4.38
CA THR A 355 3.93 -34.56 -3.75
C THR A 355 2.51 -34.11 -4.08
N LYS A 356 2.24 -32.79 -4.03
CA LYS A 356 0.93 -32.23 -4.35
C LYS A 356 0.59 -32.36 -5.83
N LEU A 357 1.55 -32.07 -6.73
CA LEU A 357 1.36 -32.28 -8.16
C LEU A 357 1.13 -33.76 -8.49
N LYS A 358 1.96 -34.68 -7.98
CA LYS A 358 1.81 -36.12 -8.20
C LYS A 358 0.44 -36.63 -7.77
N ARG A 359 -0.10 -36.11 -6.66
CA ARG A 359 -1.44 -36.48 -6.17
C ARG A 359 -2.55 -36.08 -7.15
N VAL A 360 -2.43 -34.95 -7.84
CA VAL A 360 -3.46 -34.45 -8.76
C VAL A 360 -3.26 -34.98 -10.18
N ILE A 361 -2.01 -35.07 -10.66
CA ILE A 361 -1.65 -35.51 -12.01
C ILE A 361 -1.65 -37.05 -12.10
N GLY A 362 -1.40 -37.75 -10.99
CA GLY A 362 -1.35 -39.22 -10.91
C GLY A 362 -0.01 -39.84 -11.31
N LYS A 363 1.01 -39.04 -11.62
CA LYS A 363 2.36 -39.50 -12.00
C LYS A 363 3.45 -38.55 -11.55
N ASP A 364 4.69 -39.05 -11.57
CA ASP A 364 5.85 -38.21 -11.29
C ASP A 364 6.00 -37.12 -12.34
N CYS A 365 6.17 -35.89 -11.86
CA CYS A 365 6.12 -34.66 -12.64
C CYS A 365 7.31 -33.73 -12.37
N ILE A 366 8.12 -34.02 -11.35
CA ILE A 366 9.38 -33.32 -11.09
C ILE A 366 10.49 -34.37 -11.07
N GLU A 367 11.45 -34.20 -11.97
CA GLU A 367 12.67 -34.99 -12.00
C GLU A 367 13.76 -34.27 -11.19
N ASN A 368 14.48 -35.03 -10.38
CA ASN A 368 15.65 -34.55 -9.65
C ASN A 368 16.91 -35.17 -10.25
N VAL A 369 17.77 -34.35 -10.83
CA VAL A 369 19.07 -34.77 -11.37
C VAL A 369 20.13 -34.50 -10.30
N PRO A 370 20.73 -35.54 -9.69
CA PRO A 370 21.61 -35.38 -8.53
C PRO A 370 22.75 -34.39 -8.80
N ARG A 371 22.91 -33.41 -7.90
CA ARG A 371 23.92 -32.33 -7.96
C ARG A 371 23.75 -31.32 -9.10
N GLU A 372 22.79 -31.51 -10.00
CA GLU A 372 22.56 -30.60 -11.11
C GLU A 372 21.32 -29.72 -10.88
N GLY A 373 20.21 -30.32 -10.44
CA GLY A 373 19.00 -29.55 -10.15
C GLY A 373 17.69 -30.32 -10.31
N TRP A 374 16.62 -29.57 -10.60
CA TRP A 374 15.27 -30.10 -10.76
C TRP A 374 14.65 -29.66 -12.06
N ARG A 375 13.78 -30.50 -12.62
CA ARG A 375 13.06 -30.22 -13.87
C ARG A 375 11.58 -30.59 -13.72
N LEU A 376 10.69 -29.71 -14.16
CA LEU A 376 9.26 -30.02 -14.29
C LEU A 376 9.02 -30.76 -15.62
N GLU A 377 8.75 -32.07 -15.53
CA GLU A 377 8.51 -32.94 -16.67
C GLU A 377 7.23 -33.75 -16.46
N ILE A 378 6.13 -33.28 -17.04
CA ILE A 378 4.86 -34.02 -17.06
C ILE A 378 4.88 -34.88 -18.32
N LYS A 379 4.93 -36.20 -18.15
CA LYS A 379 4.90 -37.16 -19.27
C LYS A 379 3.51 -37.37 -19.84
#